data_AF-A0A9X5XLX5-F1
#
_entry.id   AF-A0A9X5XLX5-F1
#
_cell.length_a   1.000
_cell.length_b   1.000
_cell.length_c   1.000
_cell.angle_alpha   90.00
_cell.angle_beta   90.00
_cell.angle_gamma   90.00
#
_symmetry.space_group_name_H-M   'P 1'
#
loop_
_entity.id
_entity.type
_entity.pdbx_description
1 polymer ?
#
loop_
_entity_poly.entity_id
_entity_poly.type
_entity_poly.pdbx_seq_one_letter_code
_entity_poly.pdbx_strand_id
1 'polypeptide(L)'
;MADNRRWWALVVIALAQLMVVLDMTIVNIALPSAQSDLHMSDGNRQWVITAYTLAFGGLLLLGGRIADLAGRRLTFMIGLLGFAAASALGGAAANSGMLFGARALQGVFAALLAPAALSLLTTTFTDPGERGKAFGVFGAIVGAGAAFGLLAGGFLTQYLDWRWCLYVN
;
A
#
# COMPACT_ATOMS: atom_id res chain seq x y z
N MET A 1 26.65 -11.55 12.40
CA MET A 1 25.42 -11.04 13.06
C MET A 1 24.77 -9.84 12.35
N ALA A 2 25.52 -9.00 11.60
CA ALA A 2 24.94 -7.89 10.82
C ALA A 2 24.10 -8.34 9.61
N ASP A 3 24.41 -9.51 9.05
CA ASP A 3 23.77 -10.07 7.85
C ASP A 3 22.26 -10.34 8.07
N ASN A 4 21.90 -11.04 9.16
CA ASN A 4 20.51 -11.41 9.45
C ASN A 4 19.55 -10.20 9.58
N ARG A 5 20.02 -9.08 10.14
CA ARG A 5 19.20 -7.85 10.29
C ARG A 5 18.87 -7.19 8.95
N ARG A 6 19.76 -7.27 7.96
CA ARG A 6 19.55 -6.70 6.62
C ARG A 6 18.51 -7.48 5.83
N TRP A 7 18.55 -8.81 5.93
CA TRP A 7 17.53 -9.70 5.35
C TRP A 7 16.17 -9.53 6.03
N TRP A 8 16.12 -9.34 7.34
CA TRP A 8 14.87 -8.96 8.03
C TRP A 8 14.32 -7.61 7.55
N ALA A 9 15.19 -6.62 7.32
CA ALA A 9 14.76 -5.34 6.76
C ALA A 9 14.17 -5.52 5.34
N LEU A 10 14.76 -6.38 4.50
CA LEU A 10 14.21 -6.72 3.19
C LEU A 10 12.82 -7.33 3.31
N VAL A 11 12.62 -8.28 4.23
CA VAL A 11 11.30 -8.89 4.47
C VAL A 11 10.27 -7.83 4.85
N VAL A 12 10.59 -6.93 5.78
CA VAL A 12 9.66 -5.87 6.19
C VAL A 12 9.36 -4.90 5.04
N ILE A 13 10.37 -4.49 4.27
CA ILE A 13 10.18 -3.61 3.10
C ILE A 13 9.33 -4.28 2.03
N ALA A 14 9.58 -5.57 1.77
CA ALA A 14 8.84 -6.32 0.76
C ALA A 14 7.40 -6.59 1.19
N LEU A 15 7.14 -6.92 2.46
CA LEU A 15 5.79 -7.08 3.00
C LEU A 15 5.01 -5.76 2.96
N ALA A 16 5.65 -4.64 3.31
CA ALA A 16 5.02 -3.32 3.21
C ALA A 16 4.62 -2.99 1.77
N GLN A 17 5.43 -3.35 0.77
CA GLN A 17 5.05 -3.14 -0.62
C GLN A 17 4.04 -4.15 -1.14
N LEU A 18 4.11 -5.39 -0.69
CA LEU A 18 3.08 -6.37 -0.94
C LEU A 18 1.72 -5.82 -0.47
N MET A 19 1.64 -5.29 0.74
CA MET A 19 0.43 -4.65 1.29
C MET A 19 -0.09 -3.53 0.36
N VAL A 20 0.77 -2.62 -0.12
CA VAL A 20 0.34 -1.53 -1.03
C VAL A 20 -0.21 -2.07 -2.36
N VAL A 21 0.41 -3.13 -2.92
CA VAL A 21 -0.05 -3.77 -4.16
C VAL A 21 -1.36 -4.54 -3.94
N LEU A 22 -1.46 -5.25 -2.82
CA LEU A 22 -2.65 -5.98 -2.40
C LEU A 22 -3.82 -5.02 -2.25
N ASP A 23 -3.65 -3.89 -1.55
CA ASP A 23 -4.67 -2.86 -1.40
C ASP A 23 -5.26 -2.44 -2.76
N MET A 24 -4.40 -2.10 -3.72
CA MET A 24 -4.87 -1.61 -5.02
C MET A 24 -5.64 -2.69 -5.80
N THR A 25 -5.22 -3.94 -5.72
CA THR A 25 -5.89 -5.05 -6.42
C THR A 25 -7.19 -5.45 -5.73
N ILE A 26 -7.14 -5.62 -4.42
CA ILE A 26 -8.28 -5.98 -3.58
C ILE A 26 -9.38 -4.93 -3.67
N VAL A 27 -9.05 -3.63 -3.58
CA VAL A 27 -10.04 -2.55 -3.69
C VAL A 27 -10.75 -2.59 -5.04
N ASN A 28 -10.05 -2.85 -6.15
CA ASN A 28 -10.67 -2.95 -7.47
C ASN A 28 -11.71 -4.09 -7.55
N ILE A 29 -11.47 -5.21 -6.85
CA ILE A 29 -12.36 -6.38 -6.80
C ILE A 29 -13.55 -6.11 -5.87
N ALA A 30 -13.31 -5.45 -4.74
CA ALA A 30 -14.30 -5.07 -3.75
C ALA A 30 -15.22 -3.93 -4.23
N LEU A 31 -14.76 -3.14 -5.21
CA LEU A 31 -15.40 -1.91 -5.64
C LEU A 31 -16.85 -2.05 -6.14
N PRO A 32 -17.23 -3.08 -6.93
CA PRO A 32 -18.62 -3.31 -7.32
C PRO A 32 -19.53 -3.57 -6.11
N SER A 33 -19.06 -4.36 -5.14
CA SER A 33 -19.82 -4.65 -3.91
C SER A 33 -19.95 -3.40 -3.03
N ALA A 34 -18.86 -2.64 -2.87
CA ALA A 34 -18.88 -1.36 -2.15
C ALA A 34 -19.83 -0.34 -2.79
N GLN A 35 -19.88 -0.32 -4.14
CA GLN A 35 -20.80 0.52 -4.89
C GLN A 35 -22.26 0.17 -4.57
N SER A 36 -22.61 -1.12 -4.54
CA SER A 36 -23.96 -1.57 -4.19
C SER A 36 -24.33 -1.20 -2.76
N ASP A 37 -23.45 -1.50 -1.79
CA ASP A 37 -23.71 -1.27 -0.37
C ASP A 37 -23.84 0.21 -0.01
N LEU A 38 -22.96 1.05 -0.57
CA LEU A 38 -22.93 2.49 -0.30
C LEU A 38 -23.81 3.29 -1.26
N HIS A 39 -24.57 2.62 -2.14
CA HIS A 39 -25.42 3.23 -3.16
C HIS A 39 -24.67 4.29 -4.00
N MET A 40 -23.45 3.96 -4.44
CA MET A 40 -22.59 4.86 -5.20
C MET A 40 -23.02 4.96 -6.66
N SER A 41 -22.94 6.16 -7.23
CA SER A 41 -22.97 6.35 -8.69
C SER A 41 -21.67 5.86 -9.33
N ASP A 42 -21.68 5.62 -10.64
CA ASP A 42 -20.47 5.21 -11.38
C ASP A 42 -19.35 6.26 -11.29
N GLY A 43 -19.71 7.55 -11.27
CA GLY A 43 -18.76 8.64 -11.05
C GLY A 43 -18.11 8.57 -9.66
N ASN A 44 -18.91 8.29 -8.63
CA ASN A 44 -18.41 8.10 -7.26
C ASN A 44 -17.50 6.88 -7.15
N ARG A 45 -17.82 5.80 -7.85
CA ARG A 45 -16.96 4.61 -7.93
C ARG A 45 -15.57 4.95 -8.48
N GLN A 46 -15.50 5.72 -9.57
CA GLN A 46 -14.22 6.12 -10.16
C GLN A 46 -13.40 6.99 -9.20
N TRP A 47 -14.05 7.82 -8.39
CA TRP A 47 -13.39 8.64 -7.37
C TRP A 47 -12.65 7.85 -6.28
N VAL A 48 -13.04 6.61 -5.98
CA VAL A 48 -12.30 5.74 -5.03
C VAL A 48 -10.88 5.49 -5.51
N ILE A 49 -10.71 5.23 -6.81
CA ILE A 49 -9.40 4.98 -7.42
C ILE A 49 -8.68 6.32 -7.62
N THR A 50 -9.37 7.32 -8.16
CA THR A 50 -8.78 8.64 -8.46
C THR A 50 -8.27 9.35 -7.21
N ALA A 51 -9.00 9.32 -6.09
CA ALA A 51 -8.58 9.98 -4.86
C ALA A 51 -7.25 9.41 -4.34
N TYR A 52 -7.09 8.09 -4.40
CA TYR A 52 -5.84 7.41 -4.06
C TYR A 52 -4.72 7.80 -5.01
N THR A 53 -4.92 7.65 -6.32
CA THR A 53 -3.86 7.89 -7.31
C THR A 53 -3.46 9.35 -7.39
N LEU A 54 -4.39 10.28 -7.21
CA LEU A 54 -4.15 11.72 -7.17
C LEU A 54 -3.31 12.10 -5.94
N ALA A 55 -3.69 11.63 -4.75
CA ALA A 55 -2.92 11.88 -3.54
C ALA A 55 -1.54 11.24 -3.62
N PHE A 56 -1.46 9.98 -4.05
CA PHE A 56 -0.20 9.26 -4.22
C PHE A 56 0.71 9.97 -5.22
N GLY A 57 0.26 10.18 -6.46
CA GLY A 57 1.06 10.77 -7.53
C GLY A 57 1.43 12.22 -7.25
N GLY A 58 0.49 13.03 -6.73
CA GLY A 58 0.73 14.44 -6.42
C GLY A 58 1.70 14.66 -5.26
N LEU A 59 1.74 13.73 -4.29
CA LEU A 59 2.59 13.84 -3.11
C LEU A 59 3.85 12.99 -3.18
N LEU A 60 4.02 12.15 -4.21
CA LEU A 60 5.16 11.23 -4.32
C LEU A 60 6.51 11.94 -4.20
N LEU A 61 6.67 13.03 -4.94
CA LEU A 61 7.91 13.83 -4.92
C LEU A 61 8.12 14.51 -3.57
N LEU A 62 7.05 15.00 -2.95
CA LEU A 62 7.09 15.61 -1.62
C LEU A 62 7.46 14.55 -0.57
N GLY A 63 6.87 13.37 -0.66
CA GLY A 63 7.14 12.25 0.24
C GLY A 63 8.57 11.77 0.16
N GLY A 64 9.16 11.75 -1.05
CA GLY A 64 10.59 11.49 -1.24
C GLY A 64 11.46 12.52 -0.54
N ARG A 65 11.15 13.82 -0.70
CA ARG A 65 11.87 14.90 -0.01
C ARG A 65 11.73 14.81 1.51
N ILE A 66 10.56 14.46 2.03
CA ILE A 66 10.34 14.22 3.46
C ILE A 66 11.17 13.04 3.95
N ALA A 67 11.23 11.94 3.19
CA ALA A 67 12.03 10.76 3.55
C ALA A 67 13.53 11.07 3.64
N ASP A 68 14.03 11.94 2.78
CA ASP A 68 15.42 12.39 2.81
C ASP A 68 15.72 13.33 3.98
N LEU A 69 14.78 14.19 4.37
CA LEU A 69 14.95 15.16 5.47
C LEU A 69 14.69 14.58 6.86
N ALA A 70 13.57 13.88 7.05
CA ALA A 70 13.12 13.36 8.34
C ALA A 70 13.74 12.00 8.69
N GLY A 71 14.43 11.37 7.74
CA GLY A 71 15.06 10.07 7.90
C GLY A 71 14.20 8.93 7.39
N ARG A 72 14.78 8.15 6.48
CA ARG A 72 14.14 7.08 5.70
C ARG A 72 13.40 6.06 6.57
N ARG A 73 14.00 5.66 7.70
CA ARG A 73 13.41 4.67 8.61
C ARG A 73 12.15 5.18 9.31
N LEU A 74 12.18 6.42 9.79
CA LEU A 74 11.04 7.04 10.46
C LEU A 74 9.90 7.26 9.46
N THR A 75 10.22 7.81 8.29
CA THR A 75 9.22 8.03 7.22
C THR A 75 8.59 6.72 6.74
N PHE A 76 9.37 5.65 6.60
CA PHE A 76 8.84 4.33 6.25
C PHE A 76 7.86 3.81 7.31
N MET A 77 8.21 3.92 8.61
CA MET A 77 7.33 3.47 9.70
C MET A 77 6.04 4.30 9.78
N ILE A 78 6.13 5.62 9.63
CA ILE A 78 4.97 6.52 9.61
C ILE A 78 4.08 6.20 8.40
N GLY A 79 4.68 6.02 7.22
CA GLY A 79 3.96 5.63 6.01
C GLY A 79 3.25 4.29 6.19
N LEU A 80 3.92 3.29 6.76
CA LEU A 80 3.34 1.97 6.98
C LEU A 80 2.17 2.00 7.97
N LEU A 81 2.38 2.59 9.15
CA LEU A 81 1.34 2.67 10.18
C LEU A 81 0.16 3.55 9.75
N GLY A 82 0.46 4.68 9.09
CA GLY A 82 -0.57 5.57 8.56
C GLY A 82 -1.38 4.92 7.45
N PHE A 83 -0.74 4.13 6.58
CA PHE A 83 -1.44 3.37 5.54
C PHE A 83 -2.39 2.34 6.14
N ALA A 84 -1.93 1.54 7.10
CA ALA A 84 -2.76 0.55 7.79
C ALA A 84 -3.94 1.21 8.53
N ALA A 85 -3.69 2.32 9.24
CA ALA A 85 -4.76 3.08 9.90
C ALA A 85 -5.78 3.65 8.90
N ALA A 86 -5.33 4.19 7.77
CA ALA A 86 -6.21 4.67 6.71
C ALA A 86 -6.99 3.52 6.05
N SER A 87 -6.41 2.32 5.96
CA SER A 87 -7.12 1.13 5.49
C SER A 87 -8.21 0.69 6.46
N ALA A 88 -7.92 0.66 7.76
CA ALA A 88 -8.91 0.38 8.80
C ALA A 88 -10.07 1.39 8.78
N LEU A 89 -9.78 2.68 8.53
CA LEU A 89 -10.83 3.70 8.31
C LEU A 89 -11.66 3.42 7.05
N GLY A 90 -11.03 2.94 5.98
CA GLY A 90 -11.71 2.52 4.76
C GLY A 90 -12.64 1.32 4.99
N GLY A 91 -12.20 0.31 5.74
CA GLY A 91 -13.03 -0.84 6.11
C GLY A 91 -14.22 -0.44 6.98
N ALA A 92 -14.06 0.57 7.82
CA ALA A 92 -15.12 1.15 8.63
C ALA A 92 -16.01 2.16 7.88
N ALA A 93 -15.83 2.34 6.56
CA ALA A 93 -16.53 3.37 5.82
C ALA A 93 -18.06 3.12 5.83
N ALA A 94 -18.80 4.11 6.34
CA ALA A 94 -20.26 4.11 6.37
C ALA A 94 -20.89 4.78 5.13
N ASN A 95 -20.11 5.56 4.38
CA ASN A 95 -20.55 6.26 3.18
C ASN A 95 -19.39 6.47 2.20
N SER A 96 -19.74 6.81 0.96
CA SER A 96 -18.84 7.08 -0.16
C SER A 96 -17.76 8.12 0.17
N GLY A 97 -18.12 9.20 0.86
CA GLY A 97 -17.20 10.28 1.23
C GLY A 97 -16.12 9.82 2.20
N MET A 98 -16.49 9.02 3.20
CA MET A 98 -15.55 8.41 4.14
C MET A 98 -14.58 7.47 3.43
N LEU A 99 -15.07 6.68 2.46
CA LEU A 99 -14.22 5.83 1.63
C LEU A 99 -13.24 6.66 0.79
N PHE A 100 -13.68 7.75 0.16
CA PHE A 100 -12.79 8.65 -0.60
C PHE A 100 -11.71 9.27 0.28
N GLY A 101 -12.08 9.73 1.48
CA GLY A 101 -11.13 10.28 2.46
C GLY A 101 -10.10 9.23 2.88
N ALA A 102 -10.54 8.01 3.18
CA ALA A 102 -9.65 6.90 3.51
C ALA A 102 -8.68 6.58 2.37
N ARG A 103 -9.16 6.51 1.13
CA ARG A 103 -8.33 6.29 -0.06
C ARG A 103 -7.34 7.40 -0.31
N ALA A 104 -7.75 8.66 -0.16
CA ALA A 104 -6.85 9.80 -0.27
C ALA A 104 -5.74 9.73 0.80
N LEU A 105 -6.10 9.43 2.06
CA LEU A 105 -5.14 9.25 3.15
C LEU A 105 -4.17 8.08 2.88
N GLN A 106 -4.67 6.94 2.39
CA GLN A 106 -3.81 5.83 1.97
C GLN A 106 -2.83 6.28 0.88
N GLY A 107 -3.27 7.08 -0.09
CA GLY A 107 -2.40 7.64 -1.12
C GLY A 107 -1.30 8.54 -0.55
N VAL A 108 -1.62 9.40 0.42
CA VAL A 108 -0.64 10.25 1.14
C VAL A 108 0.43 9.40 1.81
N PHE A 109 0.03 8.37 2.55
CA PHE A 109 0.97 7.51 3.26
C PHE A 109 1.76 6.58 2.33
N ALA A 110 1.14 6.11 1.25
CA ALA A 110 1.84 5.38 0.20
C ALA A 110 2.92 6.23 -0.48
N ALA A 111 2.68 7.53 -0.67
CA ALA A 111 3.64 8.47 -1.23
C ALA A 111 4.86 8.71 -0.32
N LEU A 112 4.70 8.50 1.00
CA LEU A 112 5.82 8.48 1.95
C LEU A 112 6.54 7.12 1.94
N LEU A 113 5.77 6.03 1.89
CA LEU A 113 6.26 4.67 2.00
C LEU A 113 7.10 4.24 0.79
N ALA A 114 6.64 4.50 -0.43
CA ALA A 114 7.29 4.08 -1.67
C ALA A 114 8.74 4.60 -1.83
N PRO A 115 9.01 5.91 -1.76
CA PRO A 115 10.38 6.42 -1.87
C PRO A 115 11.23 5.98 -0.67
N ALA A 116 10.67 5.97 0.55
CA ALA A 116 11.39 5.52 1.74
C ALA A 116 11.82 4.05 1.65
N ALA A 117 10.96 3.18 1.11
CA ALA A 117 11.23 1.75 0.89
C ALA A 117 12.41 1.52 -0.06
N LEU A 118 12.39 2.14 -1.24
CA LEU A 118 13.48 2.06 -2.22
C LEU A 118 14.78 2.62 -1.64
N SER A 119 14.67 3.73 -0.94
CA SER A 119 15.79 4.42 -0.31
C SER A 119 16.41 3.59 0.82
N LEU A 120 15.60 2.90 1.63
CA LEU A 120 16.08 1.94 2.63
C LEU A 120 16.75 0.73 1.99
N LEU A 121 16.16 0.17 0.94
CA LEU A 121 16.69 -1.01 0.25
C LEU A 121 18.08 -0.72 -0.33
N THR A 122 18.24 0.43 -1.00
CA THR A 122 19.53 0.86 -1.56
C THR A 122 20.60 1.18 -0.51
N THR A 123 20.24 1.72 0.66
CA THR A 123 21.22 1.95 1.74
C THR A 123 21.51 0.76 2.62
N THR A 124 20.61 -0.22 2.69
CA THR A 124 20.79 -1.42 3.50
C THR A 124 21.68 -2.44 2.77
N PHE A 125 21.52 -2.54 1.45
CA PHE A 125 22.31 -3.42 0.59
C PHE A 125 23.33 -2.62 -0.21
N THR A 126 24.52 -2.45 0.36
CA THR A 126 25.64 -1.71 -0.26
C THR A 126 26.47 -2.57 -1.21
N ASP A 127 26.47 -3.90 -1.03
CA ASP A 127 27.18 -4.82 -1.92
C ASP A 127 26.39 -4.97 -3.24
N PRO A 128 27.01 -4.72 -4.42
CA PRO A 128 26.35 -4.87 -5.71
C PRO A 128 25.70 -6.25 -5.94
N GLY A 129 26.32 -7.34 -5.45
CA GLY A 129 25.81 -8.70 -5.61
C GLY A 129 24.59 -8.97 -4.73
N GLU A 130 24.62 -8.53 -3.48
CA GLU A 130 23.46 -8.64 -2.57
C GLU A 130 22.32 -7.71 -2.98
N ARG A 131 22.65 -6.51 -3.46
CA ARG A 131 21.67 -5.52 -3.94
C ARG A 131 20.86 -6.07 -5.10
N GLY A 132 21.50 -6.72 -6.08
CA GLY A 132 20.81 -7.38 -7.18
C GLY A 132 19.81 -8.45 -6.69
N LYS A 133 20.21 -9.28 -5.73
CA LYS A 133 19.30 -10.27 -5.11
C LYS A 133 18.16 -9.62 -4.36
N ALA A 134 18.43 -8.56 -3.58
CA ALA A 134 17.42 -7.84 -2.82
C ALA A 134 16.36 -7.20 -3.73
N PHE A 135 16.79 -6.53 -4.81
CA PHE A 135 15.88 -5.98 -5.82
C PHE A 135 15.12 -7.09 -6.57
N GLY A 136 15.76 -8.23 -6.84
CA GLY A 136 15.11 -9.39 -7.45
C GLY A 136 13.99 -9.95 -6.57
N VAL A 137 14.25 -10.17 -5.27
CA VAL A 137 13.25 -10.63 -4.30
C VAL A 137 12.14 -9.59 -4.13
N PHE A 138 12.50 -8.31 -3.99
CA PHE A 138 11.55 -7.22 -3.88
C PHE A 138 10.62 -7.15 -5.10
N GLY A 139 11.18 -7.17 -6.31
CA GLY A 139 10.43 -7.15 -7.56
C GLY A 139 9.55 -8.39 -7.73
N ALA A 140 10.05 -9.57 -7.34
CA ALA A 140 9.28 -10.82 -7.39
C ALA A 140 8.07 -10.76 -6.44
N ILE A 141 8.23 -10.24 -5.22
CA ILE A 141 7.14 -10.10 -4.24
C ILE A 141 6.11 -9.07 -4.73
N VAL A 142 6.56 -7.92 -5.23
CA VAL A 142 5.68 -6.89 -5.81
C VAL A 142 4.91 -7.45 -7.01
N GLY A 143 5.58 -8.17 -7.90
CA GLY A 143 4.96 -8.78 -9.08
C GLY A 143 3.96 -9.90 -8.71
N ALA A 144 4.31 -10.75 -7.75
CA ALA A 144 3.41 -11.79 -7.24
C ALA A 144 2.23 -11.21 -6.47
N GLY A 145 2.39 -10.02 -5.89
CA GLY A 145 1.38 -9.36 -5.07
C GLY A 145 0.05 -9.14 -5.79
N ALA A 146 0.07 -8.84 -7.08
CA ALA A 146 -1.17 -8.68 -7.84
C ALA A 146 -1.97 -9.99 -7.94
N ALA A 147 -1.30 -11.13 -8.15
CA ALA A 147 -1.94 -12.44 -8.18
C ALA A 147 -2.47 -12.85 -6.80
N PHE A 148 -1.69 -12.62 -5.75
CA PHE A 148 -2.15 -12.84 -4.37
C PHE A 148 -3.34 -11.96 -4.02
N GLY A 149 -3.34 -10.69 -4.44
CA GLY A 149 -4.44 -9.75 -4.21
C GLY A 149 -5.71 -10.11 -4.96
N LEU A 150 -5.58 -10.65 -6.16
CA LEU A 150 -6.71 -11.22 -6.91
C LEU A 150 -7.37 -12.39 -6.16
N LEU A 151 -6.55 -13.34 -5.69
CA LEU A 151 -7.03 -14.50 -4.96
C LEU A 151 -7.62 -14.12 -3.60
N ALA A 152 -6.90 -13.31 -2.82
CA ALA A 152 -7.35 -12.84 -1.51
C ALA A 152 -8.58 -11.96 -1.62
N GLY A 153 -8.57 -10.97 -2.52
CA GLY A 153 -9.70 -10.06 -2.73
C GLY A 153 -10.96 -10.78 -3.20
N GLY A 154 -10.81 -11.75 -4.13
CA GLY A 154 -11.92 -12.60 -4.57
C GLY A 154 -12.49 -13.43 -3.42
N PHE A 155 -11.63 -14.10 -2.65
CA PHE A 155 -12.04 -14.90 -1.49
C PHE A 155 -12.73 -14.05 -0.42
N LEU A 156 -12.12 -12.93 -0.02
CA LEU A 156 -12.67 -12.04 1.01
C LEU A 156 -14.01 -11.43 0.58
N THR A 157 -14.12 -10.99 -0.67
CA THR A 157 -15.36 -10.39 -1.18
C THR A 157 -16.47 -11.44 -1.33
N GLN A 158 -16.12 -12.68 -1.67
CA GLN A 158 -17.10 -13.76 -1.88
C GLN A 158 -17.61 -14.37 -0.56
N TYR A 159 -16.74 -14.53 0.45
CA TYR A 159 -17.06 -15.27 1.68
C TYR A 159 -17.25 -14.39 2.93
N LEU A 160 -16.81 -13.13 2.90
CA LEU A 160 -16.95 -12.20 4.03
C LEU A 160 -17.75 -10.97 3.60
N ASP A 161 -17.08 -9.84 3.41
CA ASP A 161 -17.63 -8.54 3.05
C ASP A 161 -16.50 -7.74 2.38
N TRP A 162 -16.85 -6.85 1.47
CA TRP A 162 -15.89 -5.95 0.80
C TRP A 162 -15.15 -5.04 1.81
N ARG A 163 -15.65 -4.89 3.04
CA ARG A 163 -14.94 -4.18 4.11
C ARG A 163 -13.69 -4.92 4.60
N TRP A 164 -13.70 -6.26 4.62
CA TRP A 164 -12.56 -7.07 5.08
C TRP A 164 -11.35 -6.96 4.16
N CYS A 165 -11.61 -6.70 2.88
CA CYS A 165 -10.61 -6.34 1.89
C CYS A 165 -9.75 -5.13 2.30
N LEU A 166 -10.28 -4.20 3.11
CA LEU A 166 -9.55 -3.06 3.65
C LEU A 166 -8.96 -3.33 5.05
N TYR A 167 -9.57 -4.21 5.85
CA TYR A 167 -9.02 -4.61 7.15
C TYR A 167 -7.79 -5.53 7.07
N VAL A 168 -7.55 -6.16 5.92
CA VAL A 168 -6.41 -7.08 5.73
C VAL A 168 -5.07 -6.38 5.57
N ASN A 169 -5.07 -5.07 5.29
CA ASN A 169 -3.84 -4.25 5.26
C ASN A 169 -3.41 -3.82 6.66
#